data_AF-A0AA36IJA5-F1
#
_entry.id   AF-A0AA36IJA5-F1
#
_cell.length_a   1.000
_cell.length_b   1.000
_cell.length_c   1.000
_cell.angle_alpha   90.00
_cell.angle_beta   90.00
_cell.angle_gamma   90.00
#
_symmetry.space_group_name_H-M   'P 1'
#
loop_
_entity.id
_entity.type
_entity.pdbx_description
1 polymer ?
#
loop_
_entity_poly.entity_id
_entity_poly.type
_entity_poly.pdbx_seq_one_letter_code
_entity_poly.pdbx_strand_id
1 'polypeptide(L)' 'FTWELTSVCAKDSQEITDDDRAALLSACETSSSTCIIITHGTDTLIETAKYLGSQHRAHPGLHWGRLTCAI' A
#
# COMPACT_ATOMS: atom_id res chain seq x y z
N PHE A 1 -11.64 18.39 -5.00
CA PHE A 1 -11.34 16.96 -4.81
C PHE A 1 -11.38 16.65 -3.33
N THR A 2 -11.89 15.48 -2.95
CA THR A 2 -11.92 15.00 -1.57
C THR A 2 -10.87 13.90 -1.44
N TRP A 3 -10.13 13.89 -0.33
CA TRP A 3 -9.16 12.86 -0.01
C TRP A 3 -9.31 12.45 1.45
N GLU A 4 -8.84 11.25 1.77
CA GLU A 4 -8.76 10.70 3.12
C GLU A 4 -7.30 10.34 3.40
N LEU A 5 -6.88 10.47 4.66
CA LEU A 5 -5.54 10.09 5.12
C LEU A 5 -5.66 9.02 6.19
N THR A 6 -5.01 7.89 5.93
CA THR A 6 -4.91 6.77 6.85
C THR A 6 -3.45 6.52 7.17
N SER A 7 -3.09 6.55 8.46
CA SER A 7 -1.74 6.19 8.91
C SER A 7 -1.67 4.68 9.16
N VAL A 8 -0.67 4.03 8.57
CA VAL A 8 -0.44 2.58 8.73
C VAL A 8 0.74 2.31 9.65
N CYS A 9 1.90 2.89 9.32
CA CYS A 9 3.09 2.86 10.18
C CYS A 9 3.94 4.12 9.94
N ALA A 10 4.85 4.39 10.88
CA ALA A 10 5.83 5.48 10.80
C ALA A 10 7.20 4.92 11.20
N LYS A 11 7.80 4.13 10.30
CA LYS A 11 9.09 3.46 10.49
C LYS A 11 10.09 3.93 9.45
N ASP A 12 11.38 3.70 9.72
CA ASP A 12 12.39 3.72 8.67
C ASP A 12 12.06 2.64 7.63
N SER A 13 12.29 2.90 6.34
CA SER A 13 11.98 1.92 5.30
C SER A 13 12.72 0.59 5.49
N GLN A 14 13.94 0.60 6.02
CA GLN A 14 14.70 -0.64 6.27
C GLN A 14 14.13 -1.48 7.42
N GLU A 15 13.24 -0.91 8.24
CA GLU A 15 12.57 -1.58 9.34
C GLU A 15 11.15 -2.05 8.98
N ILE A 16 10.69 -1.85 7.74
CA ILE A 16 9.38 -2.31 7.28
C ILE A 16 9.40 -3.82 7.06
N THR A 17 8.55 -4.50 7.83
CA THR A 17 8.38 -5.95 7.85
C THR A 17 7.22 -6.40 6.96
N ASP A 18 7.08 -7.71 6.74
CA ASP A 18 5.94 -8.25 6.00
C ASP A 18 4.61 -8.05 6.73
N ASP A 19 4.61 -8.00 8.07
CA ASP A 19 3.42 -7.66 8.85
C ASP A 19 2.96 -6.22 8.59
N ASP A 20 3.91 -5.29 8.44
CA ASP A 20 3.60 -3.90 8.06
C ASP A 20 3.04 -3.82 6.64
N ARG A 21 3.58 -4.60 5.70
CA ARG A 21 3.07 -4.69 4.33
C ARG A 21 1.67 -5.33 4.28
N ALA A 22 1.39 -6.30 5.15
CA ALA A 22 0.06 -6.88 5.30
C ALA A 22 -0.94 -5.87 5.87
N ALA A 23 -0.55 -5.06 6.86
CA ALA A 23 -1.38 -3.97 7.37
C ALA A 23 -1.66 -2.92 6.28
N LEU A 24 -0.65 -2.57 5.48
CA LEU A 24 -0.79 -1.66 4.35
C LEU A 24 -1.75 -2.20 3.28
N LEU A 25 -1.64 -3.50 2.96
CA LEU A 25 -2.56 -4.18 2.05
C LEU A 25 -3.99 -4.10 2.57
N SER A 26 -4.22 -4.45 3.84
CA SER A 26 -5.55 -4.39 4.46
C SER A 26 -6.14 -2.97 4.44
N ALA A 27 -5.33 -1.93 4.68
CA ALA A 27 -5.77 -0.55 4.55
C ALA A 27 -6.17 -0.18 3.11
N CYS A 28 -5.45 -0.71 2.11
CA CYS A 28 -5.79 -0.49 0.71
C CYS A 28 -7.08 -1.23 0.31
N GLU A 29 -7.27 -2.47 0.78
CA GLU A 29 -8.44 -3.31 0.47
C GLU A 29 -9.74 -2.80 1.11
N THR A 30 -9.62 -2.18 2.28
CA THR A 30 -10.77 -1.62 3.02
C THR A 30 -11.15 -0.21 2.53
N SER A 31 -10.28 0.45 1.76
CA SER A 31 -10.56 1.78 1.22
C SER A 31 -11.56 1.72 0.06
N SER A 32 -12.53 2.63 0.05
CA SER A 32 -13.42 2.85 -1.10
C SER A 32 -12.81 3.72 -2.20
N SER A 33 -11.53 4.07 -2.09
CA SER A 33 -10.87 4.99 -3.01
C SER A 33 -10.47 4.32 -4.32
N THR A 34 -10.75 4.98 -5.45
CA THR A 34 -10.34 4.53 -6.79
C THR A 34 -8.91 4.93 -7.16
N CYS A 35 -8.23 5.70 -6.32
CA CYS A 35 -6.82 6.03 -6.46
C CYS A 35 -6.19 6.12 -5.05
N ILE A 36 -5.11 5.38 -4.83
CA ILE A 36 -4.41 5.35 -3.54
C ILE A 36 -2.96 5.76 -3.75
N ILE A 37 -2.51 6.73 -2.95
CA ILE A 37 -1.12 7.16 -2.87
C ILE A 37 -0.57 6.66 -1.54
N ILE A 38 0.54 5.94 -1.60
CA ILE A 38 1.24 5.44 -0.41
C ILE A 38 2.55 6.21 -0.29
N THR A 39 2.75 6.93 0.80
CA THR A 39 4.04 7.53 1.16
C THR A 39 4.94 6.46 1.74
N HIS A 40 6.17 6.33 1.25
CA HIS A 40 7.09 5.29 1.70
C HIS A 40 8.56 5.71 1.56
N GLY A 41 9.40 5.33 2.53
CA GLY A 41 10.85 5.53 2.43
C GLY A 41 11.46 4.74 1.27
N THR A 42 12.58 5.18 0.73
CA THR A 42 13.09 4.71 -0.57
C THR A 42 13.68 3.31 -0.56
N ASP A 43 14.28 2.87 0.55
CA ASP A 43 15.13 1.66 0.56
C ASP A 43 14.36 0.39 0.23
N THR A 44 13.16 0.23 0.79
CA THR A 44 12.32 -0.97 0.62
C THR A 44 11.03 -0.68 -0.19
N LEU A 45 10.92 0.50 -0.81
CA LEU A 45 9.75 0.89 -1.61
C LEU A 45 9.42 -0.14 -2.70
N ILE A 46 10.43 -0.62 -3.41
CA ILE A 46 10.26 -1.59 -4.51
C ILE A 46 9.75 -2.94 -3.97
N GLU A 47 10.23 -3.36 -2.80
CA GLU A 47 9.81 -4.61 -2.15
C GLU A 47 8.34 -4.52 -1.74
N THR A 48 7.95 -3.43 -1.10
CA THR A 48 6.56 -3.14 -0.74
C THR A 48 5.66 -3.08 -1.97
N ALA A 49 6.07 -2.40 -3.05
CA ALA A 49 5.31 -2.35 -4.29
C ALA A 49 5.13 -3.74 -4.93
N LYS A 50 6.17 -4.58 -4.90
CA LYS A 50 6.09 -5.97 -5.39
C LYS A 50 5.14 -6.81 -4.55
N TYR A 51 5.19 -6.68 -3.23
CA TYR A 51 4.29 -7.37 -2.31
C TYR A 51 2.83 -7.01 -2.60
N LEU A 52 2.49 -5.72 -2.68
CA LEU A 52 1.12 -5.30 -2.99
C LEU A 52 0.68 -5.75 -4.38
N GLY A 53 1.56 -5.63 -5.38
CA GLY A 53 1.27 -6.04 -6.75
C GLY A 53 1.05 -7.54 -6.93
N SER A 54 1.73 -8.39 -6.15
CA SER A 54 1.49 -9.84 -6.19
C SER A 54 0.14 -10.21 -5.56
N GLN A 55 -0.22 -9.58 -4.45
CA GLN A 55 -1.47 -9.87 -3.72
C GLN A 55 -2.71 -9.49 -4.50
N HIS A 56 -2.68 -8.35 -5.20
CA HIS A 56 -3.81 -8.01 -6.05
C HIS A 56 -4.00 -8.98 -7.21
N ARG A 57 -2.93 -9.42 -7.89
CA ARG A 57 -3.08 -10.37 -9.01
C ARG A 57 -3.72 -11.70 -8.56
N ALA A 58 -3.62 -12.04 -7.28
CA ALA A 58 -4.27 -13.20 -6.70
C ALA A 58 -5.79 -13.01 -6.43
N HIS A 59 -6.30 -11.76 -6.45
CA HIS A 59 -7.70 -11.42 -6.14
C HIS A 59 -8.36 -10.56 -7.24
N PRO A 60 -8.63 -11.13 -8.45
CA PRO A 60 -9.14 -10.38 -9.60
C PRO A 60 -10.55 -9.79 -9.43
N GLY A 61 -11.28 -10.14 -8.37
CA GLY A 61 -12.61 -9.60 -8.06
C GLY A 61 -12.60 -8.37 -7.13
N LEU A 62 -11.45 -8.00 -6.57
CA LEU A 62 -11.31 -6.83 -5.71
C LEU A 62 -10.98 -5.62 -6.56
N HIS A 63 -11.92 -4.69 -6.69
CA HIS A 63 -11.75 -3.42 -7.40
C HIS A 63 -10.93 -2.43 -6.56
N TRP A 64 -9.67 -2.76 -6.31
CA TRP A 64 -8.68 -1.79 -5.88
C TRP A 64 -8.53 -0.67 -6.93
N GLY A 65 -8.46 0.57 -6.45
CA GLY A 65 -8.15 1.72 -7.28
C GLY A 65 -6.76 1.65 -7.92
N ARG A 66 -6.41 2.66 -8.72
CA ARG A 66 -5.04 2.85 -9.20
C ARG A 66 -4.11 3.07 -8.00
N LEU A 67 -3.22 2.12 -7.72
CA LEU A 67 -2.30 2.16 -6.59
C LEU A 67 -0.92 2.67 -7.04
N THR A 68 -0.40 3.69 -6.36
CA THR A 68 0.94 4.25 -6.62
C THR A 68 1.70 4.44 -5.32
N CYS A 69 2.86 3.80 -5.19
CA CYS A 69 3.83 4.14 -4.16
C CYS A 69 4.58 5.41 -4.57
N ALA A 70 4.60 6.40 -3.70
CA ALA A 70 5.30 7.67 -3.85
C ALA A 70 6.33 7.83 -2.72
N ILE A 71 7.39 8.56 -3.04
CA ILE A 71 8.42 8.99 -2.09
C ILE A 71 7.89 10.20 -1.33
#